data_AF-A0A927ACY6-F1
#
_entry.id   AF-A0A927ACY6-F1
#
_cell.length_a   1.000
_cell.length_b   1.000
_cell.length_c   1.000
_cell.angle_alpha   90.00
_cell.angle_beta   90.00
_cell.angle_gamma   90.00
#
_symmetry.space_group_name_H-M   'P 1'
#
loop_
_entity.id
_entity.type
_entity.pdbx_description
1 polymer ?
#
loop_
_entity_poly.entity_id
_entity_poly.type
_entity_poly.pdbx_seq_one_letter_code
_entity_poly.pdbx_strand_id
1 'polypeptide(L)'
;MKSFVRWSTALSLAGGVLLGSLFVGGARSLALTAEQVAERLRPVPVFTLTDREGSPLVATQEGQNSTPVAGVFISMQDAQNFLTSLRQNNPDVAQGVQVTPVSLAEVYQLEIADESNELEFAFIPMQQEVQVAVEVLRQNGENVQEFEGVPLFIARSGAQENGYLTIQQGDQQVIPIFFKRDDLQAMLERVRQQQPELTNNVSIQVVNLEGLINTLQSSENQELNRILLVPPRESIEFIQSLPREGQAPAPQGQPQPRPAAPRQ
;
A
#
# COMPACT_ATOMS: atom_id res chain seq x y z
N MET A 1 22.79 52.64 47.72
CA MET A 1 22.61 53.04 46.31
C MET A 1 21.16 52.81 45.93
N LYS A 2 20.48 53.88 45.50
CA LYS A 2 19.23 54.01 44.71
C LYS A 2 18.14 52.91 44.81
N SER A 3 17.05 53.31 45.51
CA SER A 3 15.60 53.16 45.25
C SER A 3 15.20 52.65 43.85
N PHE A 4 14.07 51.95 43.62
CA PHE A 4 12.65 52.42 43.51
C PHE A 4 11.78 51.17 43.17
N VAL A 5 10.46 51.04 43.29
CA VAL A 5 9.31 51.70 43.94
C VAL A 5 8.14 50.70 43.84
N ARG A 6 7.22 50.78 44.79
CA ARG A 6 5.94 50.04 44.89
C ARG A 6 5.10 50.19 43.62
N TRP A 7 4.21 49.25 43.32
CA TRP A 7 2.83 49.58 42.89
C TRP A 7 1.85 48.58 43.48
N SER A 8 0.90 49.13 44.22
CA SER A 8 -0.21 48.44 44.86
C SER A 8 -1.34 48.21 43.87
N THR A 9 -1.96 47.05 43.99
CA THR A 9 -3.38 46.74 43.79
C THR A 9 -4.31 47.94 43.50
N ALA A 10 -5.00 47.86 42.37
CA ALA A 10 -6.35 48.40 42.23
C ALA A 10 -7.31 47.23 41.95
N LEU A 11 -8.24 47.05 42.87
CA LEU A 11 -9.34 46.09 42.83
C LEU A 11 -10.48 46.64 41.96
N SER A 12 -11.07 45.76 41.15
CA SER A 12 -12.52 45.51 41.08
C SER A 12 -13.43 46.58 40.43
N LEU A 13 -14.16 46.21 39.36
CA LEU A 13 -15.56 45.76 39.46
C LEU A 13 -16.22 45.56 38.08
N ALA A 14 -16.69 44.33 37.87
CA ALA A 14 -17.91 43.89 37.19
C ALA A 14 -18.36 44.49 35.84
N GLY A 15 -18.49 43.62 34.83
CA GLY A 15 -19.42 43.84 33.72
C GLY A 15 -19.36 42.78 32.61
N GLY A 16 -20.30 41.83 32.60
CA GLY A 16 -20.77 41.16 31.38
C GLY A 16 -20.27 39.73 31.13
N VAL A 17 -21.08 38.74 31.51
CA VAL A 17 -21.04 37.38 30.94
C VAL A 17 -21.74 37.43 29.58
N LEU A 18 -21.03 37.16 28.48
CA LEU A 18 -21.59 36.46 27.31
C LEU A 18 -20.49 35.67 26.57
N LEU A 19 -20.59 34.35 26.71
CA LEU A 19 -20.48 33.36 25.64
C LEU A 19 -19.12 33.18 24.94
N GLY A 20 -18.34 32.23 25.49
CA GLY A 20 -17.98 31.03 24.72
C GLY A 20 -17.21 31.24 23.43
N SER A 21 -16.00 31.79 23.50
CA SER A 21 -14.99 31.44 22.50
C SER A 21 -14.51 30.03 22.79
N LEU A 22 -15.19 29.12 22.10
CA LEU A 22 -14.92 27.71 21.94
C LEU A 22 -13.43 27.41 22.02
N PHE A 23 -13.12 26.34 22.75
CA PHE A 23 -11.92 25.55 22.61
C PHE A 23 -11.47 25.53 21.14
N VAL A 24 -10.47 26.36 20.80
CA VAL A 24 -9.57 26.04 19.71
C VAL A 24 -8.68 24.94 20.26
N GLY A 25 -9.28 23.75 20.41
CA GLY A 25 -8.54 22.51 20.41
C GLY A 25 -7.98 22.42 19.00
N GLY A 26 -6.79 22.97 18.80
CA GLY A 26 -5.99 22.62 17.63
C GLY A 26 -5.89 21.11 17.68
N ALA A 27 -6.61 20.44 16.77
CA ALA A 27 -6.38 19.03 16.52
C ALA A 27 -4.91 18.95 16.13
N ARG A 28 -4.06 18.55 17.08
CA ARG A 28 -2.72 18.08 16.74
C ARG A 28 -2.97 16.97 15.74
N SER A 29 -2.51 17.16 14.50
CA SER A 29 -2.57 16.12 13.50
C SER A 29 -1.75 14.98 14.06
N LEU A 30 -2.41 13.93 14.54
CA LEU A 30 -1.72 12.75 15.01
C LEU A 30 -1.26 11.96 13.79
N ALA A 31 -0.18 11.20 13.93
CA ALA A 31 0.17 10.16 12.97
C ALA A 31 -0.99 9.16 12.82
N LEU A 32 -0.98 8.39 11.73
CA LEU A 32 -2.03 7.39 11.50
C LEU A 32 -1.97 6.30 12.57
N THR A 33 -3.12 5.80 13.00
CA THR A 33 -3.17 4.60 13.85
C THR A 33 -2.77 3.36 13.04
N ALA A 34 -2.36 2.28 13.71
CA ALA A 34 -2.05 1.03 13.06
C ALA A 34 -3.21 0.52 12.19
N GLU A 35 -4.46 0.69 12.64
CA GLU A 35 -5.65 0.33 11.87
C GLU A 35 -5.79 1.18 10.60
N GLN A 36 -5.53 2.48 10.70
CA GLN A 36 -5.57 3.38 9.54
C GLN A 36 -4.48 3.06 8.53
N VAL A 37 -3.27 2.68 8.99
CA VAL A 37 -2.21 2.18 8.10
C VAL A 37 -2.68 0.88 7.44
N ALA A 38 -3.16 -0.09 8.21
CA ALA A 38 -3.66 -1.36 7.69
C ALA A 38 -4.79 -1.18 6.66
N GLU A 39 -5.72 -0.23 6.85
CA GLU A 39 -6.76 0.09 5.88
C GLU A 39 -6.21 0.51 4.51
N ARG A 40 -5.07 1.20 4.48
CA ARG A 40 -4.42 1.64 3.24
C ARG A 40 -3.63 0.55 2.55
N LEU A 41 -3.10 -0.40 3.32
CA LEU A 41 -2.36 -1.54 2.80
C LEU A 41 -3.31 -2.67 2.34
N ARG A 42 -4.53 -2.74 2.87
CA ARG A 42 -5.50 -3.81 2.63
C ARG A 42 -5.82 -4.08 1.15
N PRO A 43 -5.95 -3.07 0.27
CA PRO A 43 -6.26 -3.30 -1.14
C PRO A 43 -5.13 -3.95 -1.93
N VAL A 44 -3.92 -4.06 -1.37
CA VAL A 44 -2.73 -4.57 -2.06
C VAL A 44 -2.58 -6.07 -1.77
N PRO A 45 -2.86 -6.96 -2.74
CA PRO A 45 -2.50 -8.36 -2.61
C PRO A 45 -0.98 -8.53 -2.74
N VAL A 46 -0.43 -9.37 -1.87
CA VAL A 46 0.95 -9.87 -1.93
C VAL A 46 0.93 -11.39 -1.80
N PHE A 47 2.04 -12.05 -2.10
CA PHE A 47 2.09 -13.50 -2.26
C PHE A 47 3.19 -14.09 -1.41
N THR A 48 2.84 -15.05 -0.56
CA THR A 48 3.79 -15.78 0.28
C THR A 48 3.84 -17.24 -0.17
N LEU A 49 4.94 -17.92 0.16
CA LEU A 49 4.99 -19.38 0.03
C LEU A 49 4.59 -19.97 1.37
N THR A 50 3.57 -20.83 1.39
CA THR A 50 3.11 -21.48 2.61
C THR A 50 3.01 -22.99 2.41
N ASP A 51 3.00 -23.73 3.51
CA ASP A 51 2.51 -25.11 3.50
C ASP A 51 0.97 -25.17 3.36
N ARG A 52 0.41 -26.37 3.50
CA ARG A 52 -1.04 -26.62 3.41
C ARG A 52 -1.84 -26.09 4.60
N GLU A 53 -1.18 -25.83 5.73
CA GLU A 53 -1.79 -25.30 6.95
C GLU A 53 -1.76 -23.76 6.96
N GLY A 54 -1.03 -23.16 6.01
CA GLY A 54 -0.89 -21.71 5.87
C GLY A 54 0.36 -21.16 6.56
N SER A 55 1.25 -22.02 7.08
CA SER A 55 2.49 -21.58 7.72
C SER A 55 3.49 -21.10 6.66
N PRO A 56 4.14 -19.94 6.84
CA PRO A 56 5.07 -19.40 5.86
C PRO A 56 6.34 -20.24 5.76
N LEU A 57 6.83 -20.40 4.52
CA LEU A 57 8.16 -20.92 4.26
C LEU A 57 9.19 -19.85 4.63
N VAL A 58 10.09 -20.19 5.56
CA VAL A 58 11.11 -19.29 6.07
C VAL A 58 12.51 -19.75 5.70
N ALA A 59 13.43 -18.79 5.54
CA ALA A 59 14.85 -19.05 5.41
C ALA A 59 15.58 -18.58 6.69
N THR A 60 16.54 -19.37 7.15
CA THR A 60 17.45 -19.01 8.25
C THR A 60 18.87 -19.01 7.72
N GLN A 61 19.71 -18.05 8.09
CA GLN A 61 21.14 -18.11 7.75
C GLN A 61 21.82 -19.19 8.60
N GLU A 62 22.53 -20.12 7.94
CA GLU A 62 23.29 -21.15 8.64
C GLU A 62 24.41 -20.53 9.50
N GLY A 63 24.52 -20.99 10.76
CA GLY A 63 25.65 -20.67 11.64
C GLY A 63 25.51 -19.43 12.54
N GLN A 64 24.38 -18.71 12.48
CA GLN A 64 24.03 -17.67 13.45
C GLN A 64 22.62 -17.91 13.99
N ASN A 65 22.35 -17.50 15.24
CA ASN A 65 20.99 -17.33 15.76
C ASN A 65 20.33 -16.18 15.00
N SER A 66 20.02 -16.41 13.73
CA SER A 66 19.39 -15.44 12.84
C SER A 66 17.89 -15.63 12.90
N THR A 67 17.16 -14.52 12.94
CA THR A 67 15.71 -14.53 12.86
C THR A 67 15.29 -15.15 11.52
N PRO A 68 14.37 -16.13 11.52
CA PRO A 68 13.80 -16.65 10.28
C PRO A 68 13.19 -15.53 9.43
N VAL A 69 13.40 -15.60 8.11
CA VAL A 69 12.88 -14.60 7.16
C VAL A 69 11.86 -15.24 6.24
N ALA A 70 10.64 -14.72 6.21
CA ALA A 70 9.60 -15.06 5.24
C ALA A 70 9.65 -14.11 4.04
N GLY A 71 9.66 -14.68 2.83
CA GLY A 71 9.59 -13.91 1.58
C GLY A 71 8.16 -13.50 1.24
N VAL A 72 7.95 -12.21 0.96
CA VAL A 72 6.66 -11.62 0.57
C VAL A 72 6.78 -11.02 -0.83
N PHE A 73 6.27 -11.71 -1.83
CA PHE A 73 6.37 -11.31 -3.24
C PHE A 73 5.29 -10.32 -3.61
N ILE A 74 5.67 -9.24 -4.28
CA ILE A 74 4.72 -8.26 -4.84
C ILE A 74 3.96 -8.81 -6.05
N SER A 75 4.59 -9.73 -6.79
CA SER A 75 4.08 -10.32 -8.01
C SER A 75 3.75 -11.80 -7.82
N MET A 76 2.53 -12.20 -8.24
CA MET A 76 2.12 -13.60 -8.28
C MET A 76 3.01 -14.42 -9.20
N GLN A 77 3.38 -13.85 -10.34
CA GLN A 77 4.22 -14.52 -11.32
C GLN A 77 5.61 -14.83 -10.75
N ASP A 78 6.18 -13.88 -10.00
CA ASP A 78 7.51 -14.05 -9.41
C ASP A 78 7.49 -15.08 -8.28
N ALA A 79 6.44 -15.09 -7.46
CA ALA A 79 6.23 -16.12 -6.45
C ALA A 79 6.11 -17.54 -7.07
N GLN A 80 5.37 -17.67 -8.18
CA GLN A 80 5.25 -18.95 -8.90
C GLN A 80 6.58 -19.39 -9.53
N ASN A 81 7.33 -18.45 -10.11
CA ASN A 81 8.65 -18.72 -10.68
C ASN A 81 9.63 -19.17 -9.61
N PHE A 82 9.61 -18.53 -8.44
CA PHE A 82 10.41 -18.93 -7.29
C PHE A 82 10.03 -20.34 -6.82
N LEU A 83 8.74 -20.63 -6.64
CA LEU A 83 8.27 -21.97 -6.23
C LEU A 83 8.63 -23.04 -7.26
N THR A 84 8.55 -22.72 -8.56
CA THR A 84 8.98 -23.64 -9.63
C THR A 84 10.47 -23.94 -9.54
N SER A 85 11.29 -22.92 -9.32
CA SER A 85 12.74 -23.08 -9.12
C SER A 85 13.05 -23.87 -7.85
N LEU A 86 12.29 -23.63 -6.77
CA LEU A 86 12.43 -24.37 -5.52
C LEU A 86 12.12 -25.86 -5.72
N ARG A 87 11.07 -26.21 -6.47
CA ARG A 87 10.75 -27.61 -6.80
C ARG A 87 11.85 -28.31 -7.61
N GLN A 88 12.56 -27.58 -8.45
CA GLN A 88 13.66 -28.12 -9.26
C GLN A 88 14.93 -28.31 -8.44
N ASN A 89 15.26 -27.34 -7.59
CA ASN A 89 16.55 -27.28 -6.90
C ASN A 89 16.53 -27.91 -5.50
N ASN A 90 15.38 -27.85 -4.80
CA ASN A 90 15.19 -28.32 -3.42
C ASN A 90 13.81 -29.00 -3.28
N PRO A 91 13.59 -30.16 -3.93
CA PRO A 91 12.28 -30.80 -3.98
C PRO A 91 11.69 -31.18 -2.61
N ASP A 92 12.55 -31.55 -1.65
CA ASP A 92 12.13 -31.90 -0.29
C ASP A 92 11.54 -30.69 0.45
N VAL A 93 12.14 -29.51 0.28
CA VAL A 93 11.65 -28.24 0.86
C VAL A 93 10.37 -27.79 0.16
N ALA A 94 10.27 -28.00 -1.15
CA ALA A 94 9.11 -27.59 -1.93
C ALA A 94 7.87 -28.47 -1.73
N GLN A 95 8.00 -29.59 -1.02
CA GLN A 95 6.93 -30.57 -0.87
C GLN A 95 5.77 -29.97 -0.07
N GLY A 96 4.59 -29.91 -0.69
CA GLY A 96 3.40 -29.36 -0.05
C GLY A 96 3.38 -27.82 0.02
N VAL A 97 4.38 -27.15 -0.54
CA VAL A 97 4.43 -25.68 -0.62
C VAL A 97 3.58 -25.18 -1.78
N GLN A 98 2.80 -24.14 -1.50
CA GLN A 98 1.95 -23.42 -2.44
C GLN A 98 2.18 -21.91 -2.34
N VAL A 99 1.81 -21.19 -3.40
CA VAL A 99 1.75 -19.73 -3.35
C VAL A 99 0.39 -19.34 -2.78
N THR A 100 0.38 -18.60 -1.68
CA THR A 100 -0.82 -18.16 -0.98
C THR A 100 -0.92 -16.64 -1.09
N PRO A 101 -2.04 -16.10 -1.63
CA PRO A 101 -2.29 -14.67 -1.61
C PRO A 101 -2.70 -14.22 -0.20
N VAL A 102 -2.11 -13.13 0.26
CA VAL A 102 -2.51 -12.41 1.48
C VAL A 102 -2.60 -10.91 1.18
N SER A 103 -3.17 -10.13 2.08
CA SER A 103 -3.12 -8.68 1.95
C SER A 103 -1.83 -8.12 2.55
N LEU A 104 -1.31 -7.03 2.00
CA LEU A 104 -0.17 -6.32 2.61
C LEU A 104 -0.50 -5.83 4.03
N ALA A 105 -1.78 -5.56 4.32
CA ALA A 105 -2.25 -5.24 5.66
C ALA A 105 -2.05 -6.39 6.65
N GLU A 106 -2.27 -7.63 6.22
CA GLU A 106 -2.08 -8.82 7.05
C GLU A 106 -0.61 -9.01 7.40
N VAL A 107 0.29 -8.85 6.42
CA VAL A 107 1.75 -8.88 6.65
C VAL A 107 2.16 -7.80 7.65
N TYR A 108 1.68 -6.56 7.45
CA TYR A 108 1.94 -5.46 8.37
C TYR A 108 1.42 -5.74 9.79
N GLN A 109 0.23 -6.32 9.91
CA GLN A 109 -0.36 -6.68 11.20
C GLN A 109 0.43 -7.77 11.93
N LEU A 110 0.95 -8.75 11.19
CA LEU A 110 1.83 -9.78 11.75
C LEU A 110 3.15 -9.16 12.24
N GLU A 111 3.75 -8.27 11.46
CA GLU A 111 5.00 -7.59 11.80
C GLU A 111 4.87 -6.76 13.10
N ILE A 112 3.79 -6.00 13.26
CA ILE A 112 3.60 -5.20 14.49
C ILE A 112 3.13 -6.02 15.69
N ALA A 113 2.59 -7.22 15.47
CA ALA A 113 2.18 -8.12 16.55
C ALA A 113 3.34 -8.98 17.07
N ASP A 114 4.40 -9.15 16.27
CA ASP A 114 5.62 -9.88 16.66
C ASP A 114 6.53 -9.02 17.54
N GLU A 115 6.12 -8.79 18.79
CA GLU A 115 6.90 -8.02 19.77
C GLU A 115 8.29 -8.63 20.06
N SER A 116 8.46 -9.92 19.77
CA SER A 116 9.67 -10.70 20.01
C SER A 116 10.64 -10.74 18.83
N ASN A 117 10.25 -10.24 17.66
CA ASN A 117 11.00 -10.37 16.40
C ASN A 117 11.39 -11.83 16.12
N GLU A 118 10.43 -12.75 16.27
CA GLU A 118 10.60 -14.18 15.97
C GLU A 118 10.54 -14.46 14.46
N LEU A 119 10.00 -13.54 13.66
CA LEU A 119 9.87 -13.65 12.21
C LEU A 119 10.06 -12.31 11.52
N GLU A 120 11.00 -12.25 10.57
CA GLU A 120 11.18 -11.09 9.69
C GLU A 120 10.47 -11.32 8.34
N PHE A 121 9.95 -10.24 7.75
CA PHE A 121 9.38 -10.27 6.41
C PHE A 121 10.29 -9.53 5.42
N ALA A 122 10.68 -10.21 4.35
CA ALA A 122 11.41 -9.60 3.24
C ALA A 122 10.48 -9.38 2.05
N PHE A 123 10.23 -8.12 1.71
CA PHE A 123 9.48 -7.78 0.50
C PHE A 123 10.34 -8.02 -0.74
N ILE A 124 9.83 -8.85 -1.65
CA ILE A 124 10.52 -9.23 -2.89
C ILE A 124 9.92 -8.43 -4.05
N PRO A 125 10.68 -7.48 -4.63
CA PRO A 125 10.17 -6.61 -5.69
C PRO A 125 10.08 -7.34 -7.04
N MET A 126 9.33 -6.74 -7.96
CA MET A 126 9.46 -7.08 -9.38
C MET A 126 10.79 -6.54 -9.91
N GLN A 127 11.72 -7.42 -10.29
CA GLN A 127 13.07 -7.03 -10.72
C GLN A 127 13.07 -6.08 -11.92
N GLN A 128 12.04 -6.14 -12.77
CA GLN A 128 11.91 -5.19 -13.87
C GLN A 128 11.56 -3.77 -13.39
N GLU A 129 10.71 -3.64 -12.38
CA GLU A 129 10.36 -2.33 -11.81
C GLU A 129 11.53 -1.73 -11.02
N VAL A 130 12.40 -2.55 -10.42
CA VAL A 130 13.65 -2.10 -9.80
C VAL A 130 14.57 -1.43 -10.84
N GLN A 131 14.72 -2.03 -12.02
CA GLN A 131 15.51 -1.46 -13.11
C GLN A 131 14.89 -0.14 -13.60
N VAL A 132 13.57 -0.13 -13.80
CA VAL A 132 12.83 1.08 -14.20
C VAL A 132 12.95 2.19 -13.15
N ALA A 133 12.92 1.87 -11.86
CA ALA A 133 13.12 2.82 -10.78
C ALA A 133 14.50 3.50 -10.85
N VAL A 134 15.57 2.73 -11.06
CA VAL A 134 16.92 3.27 -11.25
C VAL A 134 16.98 4.20 -12.46
N GLU A 135 16.32 3.84 -13.57
CA GLU A 135 16.24 4.69 -14.77
C GLU A 135 15.53 6.02 -14.48
N VAL A 136 14.38 5.99 -13.79
CA VAL A 136 13.64 7.20 -13.41
C VAL A 136 14.46 8.10 -12.49
N LEU A 137 15.14 7.53 -11.49
CA LEU A 137 16.01 8.30 -10.57
C LEU A 137 17.15 8.99 -11.33
N ARG A 138 17.79 8.29 -12.28
CA ARG A 138 18.83 8.87 -13.13
C ARG A 138 18.30 9.98 -14.04
N GLN A 139 17.11 9.81 -14.61
CA GLN A 139 16.46 10.85 -15.40
C GLN A 139 16.13 12.10 -14.57
N ASN A 140 15.85 11.92 -13.28
CA ASN A 140 15.65 12.99 -12.32
C ASN A 140 16.98 13.62 -11.82
N GLY A 141 18.13 13.18 -12.33
CA GLY A 141 19.45 13.72 -12.02
C GLY A 141 20.14 13.07 -10.82
N GLU A 142 19.59 11.99 -10.27
CA GLU A 142 20.18 11.26 -9.15
C GLU A 142 21.24 10.26 -9.64
N ASN A 143 22.37 10.18 -8.94
CA ASN A 143 23.44 9.24 -9.27
C ASN A 143 23.25 7.92 -8.49
N VAL A 144 22.29 7.12 -8.94
CA VAL A 144 21.89 5.85 -8.31
C VAL A 144 22.34 4.66 -9.17
N GLN A 145 22.95 3.66 -8.54
CA GLN A 145 23.41 2.42 -9.19
C GLN A 145 22.45 1.26 -8.96
N GLU A 146 21.81 1.22 -7.79
CA GLU A 146 20.89 0.18 -7.36
C GLU A 146 19.72 0.81 -6.60
N PHE A 147 18.59 0.13 -6.57
CA PHE A 147 17.42 0.54 -5.80
C PHE A 147 17.13 -0.53 -4.75
N GLU A 148 17.05 -0.13 -3.48
CA GLU A 148 16.79 -1.03 -2.37
C GLU A 148 15.28 -1.13 -2.09
N GLY A 149 14.82 -2.36 -1.86
CA GLY A 149 13.42 -2.70 -1.54
C GLY A 149 12.44 -2.54 -2.71
N VAL A 150 11.16 -2.32 -2.39
CA VAL A 150 10.09 -2.32 -3.41
C VAL A 150 9.85 -0.92 -3.98
N PRO A 151 10.08 -0.71 -5.29
CA PRO A 151 9.83 0.57 -5.91
C PRO A 151 8.34 0.86 -6.06
N LEU A 152 7.99 2.12 -5.85
CA LEU A 152 6.67 2.69 -6.03
C LEU A 152 6.79 3.96 -6.86
N PHE A 153 5.86 4.16 -7.79
CA PHE A 153 5.87 5.28 -8.72
C PHE A 153 4.71 6.24 -8.44
N ILE A 154 5.03 7.52 -8.35
CA ILE A 154 4.07 8.59 -8.06
C ILE A 154 4.27 9.76 -9.03
N ALA A 155 3.17 10.34 -9.52
CA ALA A 155 3.22 11.53 -10.37
C ALA A 155 3.15 12.80 -9.53
N ARG A 156 4.04 13.76 -9.83
CA ARG A 156 3.97 15.12 -9.32
C ARG A 156 3.47 16.05 -10.39
N SER A 157 2.56 16.94 -10.01
CA SER A 157 2.00 17.94 -10.89
C SER A 157 2.85 19.20 -10.81
N GLY A 158 3.31 19.71 -11.95
CA GLY A 158 3.96 21.01 -12.02
C GLY A 158 2.99 22.20 -11.96
N ALA A 159 1.67 21.96 -11.89
CA ALA A 159 0.66 23.03 -11.79
C ALA A 159 0.55 23.63 -10.37
N GLN A 160 1.06 22.94 -9.35
CA GLN A 160 1.19 23.43 -7.99
C GLN A 160 2.62 23.16 -7.53
N GLU A 161 3.30 24.15 -6.93
CA GLU A 161 4.64 23.92 -6.39
C GLU A 161 4.60 22.72 -5.42
N ASN A 162 5.33 21.65 -5.76
CA ASN A 162 5.47 20.41 -5.01
C ASN A 162 4.22 19.52 -4.87
N GLY A 163 3.14 19.79 -5.61
CA GLY A 163 1.88 19.03 -5.52
C GLY A 163 1.93 17.65 -6.19
N TYR A 164 1.21 16.69 -5.63
CA TYR A 164 0.98 15.38 -6.26
C TYR A 164 -0.19 15.44 -7.24
N LEU A 165 -0.13 14.63 -8.31
CA LEU A 165 -1.31 14.42 -9.13
C LEU A 165 -2.34 13.62 -8.31
N THR A 166 -3.58 14.09 -8.29
CA THR A 166 -4.70 13.43 -7.60
C THR A 166 -5.77 12.99 -8.59
N ILE A 167 -6.52 11.95 -8.23
CA ILE A 167 -7.68 11.48 -8.98
C ILE A 167 -8.92 11.45 -8.07
N GLN A 168 -10.09 11.57 -8.68
CA GLN A 168 -11.36 11.44 -7.97
C GLN A 168 -11.72 9.95 -7.79
N GLN A 169 -11.92 9.52 -6.55
CA GLN A 169 -12.43 8.20 -6.17
C GLN A 169 -13.68 8.38 -5.31
N GLY A 170 -14.86 8.19 -5.92
CA GLY A 170 -16.13 8.55 -5.27
C GLY A 170 -16.15 10.05 -4.94
N ASP A 171 -16.37 10.39 -3.67
CA ASP A 171 -16.37 11.78 -3.19
C ASP A 171 -15.01 12.26 -2.68
N GLN A 172 -13.96 11.43 -2.77
CA GLN A 172 -12.63 11.73 -2.24
C GLN A 172 -11.60 11.97 -3.36
N GLN A 173 -10.69 12.92 -3.14
CA GLN A 173 -9.47 13.05 -3.94
C GLN A 173 -8.35 12.23 -3.31
N VAL A 174 -7.75 11.36 -4.10
CA VAL A 174 -6.69 10.45 -3.66
C VAL A 174 -5.42 10.66 -4.48
N ILE A 175 -4.27 10.35 -3.87
CA ILE A 175 -2.94 10.36 -4.46
C ILE A 175 -2.61 8.91 -4.82
N PRO A 176 -2.72 8.51 -6.09
CA PRO A 176 -2.43 7.15 -6.50
C PRO A 176 -0.92 6.91 -6.57
N ILE A 177 -0.47 5.81 -5.96
CA ILE A 177 0.93 5.36 -5.97
C ILE A 177 0.96 3.93 -6.51
N PHE A 178 1.78 3.69 -7.52
CA PHE A 178 1.73 2.47 -8.32
C PHE A 178 2.93 1.56 -8.08
N PHE A 179 2.71 0.25 -8.05
CA PHE A 179 3.80 -0.74 -8.04
C PHE A 179 4.45 -0.94 -9.42
N LYS A 180 3.77 -0.54 -10.51
CA LYS A 180 4.29 -0.60 -11.88
C LYS A 180 4.31 0.79 -12.52
N ARG A 181 5.42 1.16 -13.15
CA ARG A 181 5.52 2.43 -13.89
C ARG A 181 4.56 2.48 -15.07
N ASP A 182 4.30 1.35 -15.71
CA ASP A 182 3.38 1.22 -16.84
C ASP A 182 1.94 1.57 -16.46
N ASP A 183 1.51 1.19 -15.26
CA ASP A 183 0.18 1.54 -14.76
C ASP A 183 0.03 3.03 -14.49
N LEU A 184 1.06 3.66 -13.90
CA LEU A 184 1.09 5.11 -13.74
C LEU A 184 1.01 5.81 -15.10
N GLN A 185 1.79 5.38 -16.09
CA GLN A 185 1.76 5.97 -17.42
C GLN A 185 0.39 5.83 -18.10
N ALA A 186 -0.23 4.65 -18.03
CA ALA A 186 -1.57 4.44 -18.57
C ALA A 186 -2.62 5.35 -17.91
N MET A 187 -2.49 5.61 -16.60
CA MET A 187 -3.32 6.59 -15.91
C MET A 187 -3.05 8.01 -16.45
N LEU A 188 -1.78 8.42 -16.56
CA LEU A 188 -1.40 9.74 -17.06
C LEU A 188 -1.92 9.99 -18.48
N GLU A 189 -1.88 8.99 -19.36
CA GLU A 189 -2.43 9.07 -20.71
C GLU A 189 -3.95 9.32 -20.70
N ARG A 190 -4.68 8.64 -19.81
CA ARG A 190 -6.13 8.85 -19.66
C ARG A 190 -6.44 10.24 -19.11
N VAL A 191 -5.71 10.70 -18.09
CA VAL A 191 -5.87 12.05 -17.55
C VAL A 191 -5.56 13.09 -18.63
N ARG A 192 -4.50 12.90 -19.43
CA ARG A 192 -4.17 13.83 -20.53
C ARG A 192 -5.28 13.96 -21.57
N GLN A 193 -6.03 12.88 -21.84
CA GLN A 193 -7.17 12.90 -22.76
C GLN A 193 -8.39 13.64 -22.20
N GLN A 194 -8.57 13.63 -20.87
CA GLN A 194 -9.75 14.18 -20.19
C GLN A 194 -9.53 15.59 -19.66
N GLN A 195 -8.35 15.86 -19.10
CA GLN A 195 -7.94 17.05 -18.36
C GLN A 195 -6.46 17.35 -18.66
N PRO A 196 -6.12 17.75 -19.90
CA PRO A 196 -4.74 17.95 -20.34
C PRO A 196 -3.96 18.94 -19.44
N GLU A 197 -4.64 19.92 -18.87
CA GLU A 197 -4.08 20.92 -17.95
C GLU A 197 -3.42 20.32 -16.70
N LEU A 198 -3.91 19.17 -16.21
CA LEU A 198 -3.37 18.50 -15.02
C LEU A 198 -2.09 17.70 -15.32
N THR A 199 -1.86 17.40 -16.60
CA THR A 199 -0.68 16.65 -17.06
C THR A 199 0.46 17.53 -17.56
N ASN A 200 0.27 18.85 -17.55
CA ASN A 200 1.33 19.78 -17.87
C ASN A 200 2.44 19.71 -16.80
N ASN A 201 3.69 19.57 -17.24
CA ASN A 201 4.86 19.51 -16.38
C ASN A 201 4.78 18.41 -15.30
N VAL A 202 4.21 17.25 -15.66
CA VAL A 202 4.24 16.09 -14.76
C VAL A 202 5.62 15.45 -14.75
N SER A 203 6.12 15.15 -13.56
CA SER A 203 7.31 14.30 -13.36
C SER A 203 6.92 13.04 -12.59
N ILE A 204 7.62 11.95 -12.88
CA ILE A 204 7.49 10.69 -12.14
C ILE A 204 8.57 10.67 -11.07
N GLN A 205 8.19 10.37 -9.84
CA GLN A 205 9.11 10.10 -8.75
C GLN A 205 9.01 8.64 -8.32
N VAL A 206 10.10 8.16 -7.74
CA VAL A 206 10.19 6.82 -7.16
C VAL A 206 10.31 6.97 -5.66
N VAL A 207 9.54 6.18 -4.93
CA VAL A 207 9.70 5.97 -3.49
C VAL A 207 9.78 4.48 -3.20
N ASN A 208 10.23 4.11 -2.00
CA ASN A 208 10.31 2.73 -1.57
C ASN A 208 9.10 2.39 -0.66
N LEU A 209 8.54 1.17 -0.77
CA LEU A 209 7.37 0.73 -0.01
C LEU A 209 7.61 0.70 1.50
N GLU A 210 8.73 0.15 1.93
CA GLU A 210 9.12 0.02 3.33
C GLU A 210 9.24 1.40 3.99
N GLY A 211 9.90 2.33 3.29
CA GLY A 211 9.96 3.73 3.68
C GLY A 211 8.59 4.42 3.72
N LEU A 212 7.70 4.09 2.77
CA LEU A 212 6.33 4.60 2.76
C LEU A 212 5.54 4.09 3.97
N ILE A 213 5.60 2.78 4.27
CA ILE A 213 4.92 2.17 5.43
C ILE A 213 5.40 2.82 6.72
N ASN A 214 6.71 2.98 6.90
CA ASN A 214 7.28 3.69 8.06
C ASN A 214 6.79 5.15 8.14
N THR A 215 6.70 5.84 7.00
CA THR A 215 6.20 7.22 6.93
C THR A 215 4.72 7.30 7.33
N LEU A 216 3.89 6.35 6.88
CA LEU A 216 2.48 6.27 7.25
C LEU A 216 2.29 6.12 8.77
N GLN A 217 3.18 5.39 9.44
CA GLN A 217 3.14 5.15 10.89
C GLN A 217 3.63 6.33 11.73
N SER A 218 4.65 7.05 11.26
CA SER A 218 5.40 8.01 12.07
C SER A 218 5.08 9.47 11.79
N SER A 219 4.51 9.78 10.62
CA SER A 219 4.31 11.15 10.16
C SER A 219 2.91 11.70 10.48
N GLU A 220 2.87 12.95 10.92
CA GLU A 220 1.65 13.73 11.13
C GLU A 220 1.12 14.39 9.85
N ASN A 221 1.73 14.14 8.69
CA ASN A 221 1.34 14.78 7.43
C ASN A 221 -0.05 14.31 6.98
N GLN A 222 -1.02 15.22 6.98
CA GLN A 222 -2.39 14.92 6.58
C GLN A 222 -2.54 14.47 5.13
N GLU A 223 -1.60 14.79 4.23
CA GLU A 223 -1.63 14.31 2.85
C GLU A 223 -1.55 12.79 2.74
N LEU A 224 -0.92 12.14 3.73
CA LEU A 224 -0.84 10.69 3.83
C LEU A 224 -2.23 10.06 3.92
N ASN A 225 -3.24 10.79 4.39
CA ASN A 225 -4.64 10.33 4.41
C ASN A 225 -5.25 10.11 3.02
N ARG A 226 -4.64 10.66 1.97
CA ARG A 226 -5.14 10.58 0.61
C ARG A 226 -4.44 9.51 -0.21
N ILE A 227 -3.43 8.84 0.34
CA ILE A 227 -2.67 7.84 -0.41
C ILE A 227 -3.54 6.65 -0.75
N LEU A 228 -3.52 6.26 -2.03
CA LEU A 228 -4.09 5.02 -2.54
C LEU A 228 -2.98 4.23 -3.22
N LEU A 229 -2.63 3.07 -2.63
CA LEU A 229 -1.75 2.12 -3.29
C LEU A 229 -2.51 1.40 -4.40
N VAL A 230 -1.92 1.40 -5.59
CA VAL A 230 -2.48 0.77 -6.79
C VAL A 230 -1.66 -0.49 -7.10
N PRO A 231 -2.18 -1.69 -6.79
CA PRO A 231 -1.47 -2.94 -6.98
C PRO A 231 -1.29 -3.29 -8.46
N PRO A 232 -0.35 -4.18 -8.80
CA PRO A 232 -0.21 -4.72 -10.15
C PRO A 232 -1.51 -5.34 -10.65
N ARG A 233 -1.88 -5.09 -11.92
CA ARG A 233 -3.14 -5.62 -12.49
C ARG A 233 -3.18 -7.14 -12.49
N GLU A 234 -2.06 -7.78 -12.80
CA GLU A 234 -1.91 -9.24 -12.78
C GLU A 234 -2.23 -9.83 -11.40
N SER A 235 -1.88 -9.11 -10.33
CA SER A 235 -2.18 -9.54 -8.96
C SER A 235 -3.68 -9.45 -8.69
N ILE A 236 -4.35 -8.39 -9.14
CA ILE A 236 -5.81 -8.26 -9.01
C ILE A 236 -6.55 -9.30 -9.84
N GLU A 237 -6.15 -9.52 -11.09
CA GLU A 237 -6.75 -10.53 -11.98
C GLU A 237 -6.62 -11.94 -11.38
N PHE A 238 -5.47 -12.25 -10.78
CA PHE A 238 -5.28 -13.50 -10.08
C PHE A 238 -6.26 -13.67 -8.91
N ILE A 239 -6.37 -12.69 -8.01
CA ILE A 239 -7.32 -12.76 -6.88
C ILE A 239 -8.76 -12.94 -7.37
N GLN A 240 -9.14 -12.28 -8.47
CA GLN A 240 -10.47 -12.41 -9.06
C GLN A 240 -10.73 -13.79 -9.69
N SER A 241 -9.68 -14.49 -10.12
CA SER A 241 -9.77 -15.83 -10.69
C SER A 241 -9.97 -16.93 -9.63
N LEU A 242 -9.68 -16.63 -8.36
CA LEU A 242 -9.81 -17.61 -7.28
C LEU A 242 -11.29 -17.92 -7.01
N PRO A 243 -11.63 -19.20 -6.76
CA PRO A 243 -12.98 -19.57 -6.33
C PRO A 243 -13.34 -18.80 -5.06
N ARG A 244 -14.43 -18.04 -5.09
CA ARG A 244 -14.98 -17.44 -3.87
C ARG A 244 -15.52 -18.56 -3.00
N GLU A 245 -14.87 -18.85 -1.87
CA GLU A 245 -15.45 -19.71 -0.85
C GLU A 245 -16.82 -19.15 -0.46
N GLY A 246 -17.89 -19.88 -0.82
CA GLY A 246 -19.28 -19.51 -0.53
C GLY A 246 -20.23 -19.35 -1.72
N GLN A 247 -19.77 -19.41 -2.99
CA GLN A 247 -20.70 -19.52 -4.13
C GLN A 247 -20.91 -20.97 -4.53
N ALA A 248 -21.94 -21.59 -3.95
CA ALA A 248 -22.52 -22.80 -4.51
C ALA A 248 -22.90 -22.54 -5.99
N PRO A 249 -22.58 -23.47 -6.92
CA PRO A 249 -23.01 -23.32 -8.30
C PRO A 249 -24.53 -23.17 -8.34
N ALA A 250 -25.02 -22.14 -9.03
CA ALA A 250 -26.45 -21.94 -9.23
C ALA A 250 -27.05 -23.24 -9.80
N PRO A 251 -28.17 -23.75 -9.25
CA PRO A 251 -28.80 -24.94 -9.78
C PRO A 251 -29.14 -24.71 -11.25
N GLN A 252 -28.52 -25.51 -12.12
CA GLN A 252 -28.83 -25.51 -13.55
C GLN A 252 -30.33 -25.75 -13.69
N GLY A 253 -31.01 -24.77 -14.29
CA GLY A 253 -32.46 -24.78 -14.46
C GLY A 253 -32.92 -26.09 -15.07
N GLN A 254 -33.93 -26.70 -14.44
CA GLN A 254 -34.63 -27.86 -14.96
C GLN A 254 -35.08 -27.59 -16.41
N PRO A 255 -34.90 -28.54 -17.34
CA PRO A 255 -35.41 -28.38 -18.69
C PRO A 255 -36.92 -28.19 -18.66
N GLN A 256 -37.38 -27.04 -19.16
CA GLN A 256 -38.81 -26.76 -19.33
C GLN A 256 -39.43 -27.83 -20.25
N PRO A 257 -40.59 -28.40 -19.89
CA PRO A 257 -41.29 -29.34 -20.75
C PRO A 257 -41.76 -28.63 -22.02
N ARG A 258 -41.44 -29.22 -23.19
CA ARG A 258 -41.88 -28.73 -24.51
C ARG A 258 -43.41 -28.67 -24.58
N PRO A 259 -44.01 -27.62 -25.16
CA PRO A 259 -45.43 -27.60 -25.46
C PRO A 259 -45.77 -28.67 -26.50
N ALA A 260 -46.82 -29.45 -26.22
CA ALA A 260 -47.36 -30.42 -27.17
C ALA A 260 -47.96 -29.69 -28.39
N ALA A 261 -47.61 -30.16 -29.60
CA ALA A 261 -48.17 -29.63 -30.83
C ALA A 261 -49.68 -29.97 -30.96
N PRO A 262 -50.50 -29.10 -31.57
CA PRO A 262 -51.91 -29.39 -31.79
C PRO A 262 -52.05 -30.50 -32.83
N ARG A 263 -52.85 -31.52 -32.52
CA ARG A 263 -53.28 -32.51 -33.50
C ARG A 263 -54.30 -31.86 -34.43
N GLN A 264 -54.08 -31.94 -35.74
CA GLN A 264 -55.13 -31.85 -36.76
C GLN A 264 -55.75 -33.22 -36.97
#